data_AF-A0A841I669-F1
#
_entry.id   AF-A0A841I669-F1
#
_cell.length_a   1.000
_cell.length_b   1.000
_cell.length_c   1.000
_cell.angle_alpha   90.00
_cell.angle_beta   90.00
_cell.angle_gamma   90.00
#
_symmetry.space_group_name_H-M   'P 1'
#
loop_
_entity.id
_entity.type
_entity.pdbx_description
1 polymer ?
#
loop_
_entity_poly.entity_id
_entity_poly.type
_entity_poly.pdbx_seq_one_letter_code
_entity_poly.pdbx_strand_id
1 'polypeptide(L)'
;MKRYGFLALAALLGACAPSQTAPFVAAPLIDLQSGQASTIYLYRNGGAGVSGRQRVEVAQPGGLRLEGEYNVLQTHGVVHVEATSRWWGFGFQDTSSSVLGQGSLVARGANVVLSCDFTVENGRHANGTCSDNQGRRYKFSF
;
A
#
# COMPACT_ATOMS: atom_id res chain seq x y z
N MET A 1 56.87 36.46 15.44
CA MET A 1 55.67 36.79 14.63
C MET A 1 54.86 35.50 14.46
N LYS A 2 53.54 35.62 14.69
CA LYS A 2 52.49 34.59 14.56
C LYS A 2 52.56 33.84 13.23
N ARG A 3 52.18 32.55 13.21
CA ARG A 3 51.10 32.01 12.33
C ARG A 3 50.43 30.80 12.97
N TYR A 4 49.13 30.92 13.17
CA TYR A 4 48.19 29.89 13.55
C TYR A 4 47.81 29.08 12.31
N GLY A 5 47.74 27.74 12.42
CA GLY A 5 47.24 26.85 11.37
C GLY A 5 46.13 25.99 11.93
N PHE A 6 44.91 26.28 11.51
CA PHE A 6 43.64 25.76 11.99
C PHE A 6 43.53 24.23 11.87
N LEU A 7 43.22 23.56 12.98
CA LEU A 7 42.65 22.20 12.96
C LEU A 7 41.17 22.30 12.62
N ALA A 8 40.85 21.94 11.38
CA ALA A 8 39.50 21.63 10.94
C ALA A 8 39.08 20.26 11.49
N LEU A 9 37.95 20.18 12.19
CA LEU A 9 37.22 18.93 12.46
C LEU A 9 35.75 19.28 12.71
N ALA A 10 34.93 19.17 11.65
CA ALA A 10 33.94 18.11 11.46
C ALA A 10 32.77 18.20 12.48
N ALA A 11 31.63 18.74 12.06
CA ALA A 11 30.55 17.98 11.42
C ALA A 11 29.50 17.52 12.44
N LEU A 12 28.61 18.45 12.80
CA LEU A 12 27.32 18.14 13.40
C LEU A 12 26.21 18.76 12.53
N LEU A 13 26.19 18.38 11.25
CA LEU A 13 24.98 18.43 10.45
C LEU A 13 24.21 17.15 10.73
N GLY A 14 23.62 17.06 11.93
CA GLY A 14 22.52 16.15 12.21
C GLY A 14 21.31 16.62 11.41
N ALA A 15 21.37 16.42 10.10
CA ALA A 15 20.24 16.60 9.22
C ALA A 15 19.15 15.66 9.73
N CYS A 16 18.07 16.25 10.27
CA CYS A 16 16.76 15.64 10.21
C CYS A 16 16.54 15.27 8.75
N ALA A 17 16.83 14.02 8.38
CA ALA A 17 16.35 13.47 7.14
C ALA A 17 14.82 13.58 7.24
N PRO A 18 14.15 14.37 6.39
CA PRO A 18 12.70 14.41 6.40
C PRO A 18 12.25 12.97 6.19
N SER A 19 11.36 12.48 7.07
CA SER A 19 10.71 11.19 6.93
C SER A 19 9.91 11.20 5.63
N GLN A 20 10.59 10.92 4.51
CA GLN A 20 9.96 10.80 3.21
C GLN A 20 9.00 9.62 3.33
N THR A 21 7.71 9.93 3.29
CA THR A 21 6.67 8.91 3.27
C THR A 21 6.98 8.01 2.09
N ALA A 22 7.25 6.73 2.33
CA ALA A 22 7.60 5.80 1.26
C ALA A 22 6.52 5.90 0.18
N PRO A 23 6.88 6.08 -1.10
CA PRO A 23 5.92 6.30 -2.18
C PRO A 23 5.18 5.00 -2.55
N PHE A 24 5.22 3.98 -1.70
CA PHE A 24 4.62 2.67 -1.91
C PHE A 24 4.26 1.98 -0.60
N VAL A 25 3.36 1.00 -0.70
CA VAL A 25 3.12 -0.01 0.34
C VAL A 25 3.79 -1.30 -0.08
N ALA A 26 4.63 -1.85 0.78
CA ALA A 26 5.18 -3.19 0.59
C ALA A 26 4.36 -4.21 1.36
N ALA A 27 4.01 -5.33 0.74
CA ALA A 27 3.30 -6.43 1.38
C ALA A 27 3.87 -7.79 0.94
N PRO A 28 3.78 -8.83 1.78
CA PRO A 28 4.12 -10.18 1.36
C PRO A 28 3.10 -10.70 0.35
N LEU A 29 3.58 -11.30 -0.73
CA LEU A 29 2.80 -12.06 -1.71
C LEU A 29 3.17 -13.54 -1.57
N ILE A 30 2.30 -14.32 -0.95
CA ILE A 30 2.55 -15.70 -0.56
C ILE A 30 1.95 -16.63 -1.61
N ASP A 31 2.78 -17.50 -2.18
CA ASP A 31 2.32 -18.63 -2.99
C ASP A 31 1.59 -19.64 -2.10
N LEU A 32 0.33 -19.93 -2.41
CA LEU A 32 -0.53 -20.80 -1.61
C LEU A 32 -0.23 -22.29 -1.77
N GLN A 33 0.49 -22.69 -2.82
CA GLN A 33 0.91 -24.06 -3.06
C GLN A 33 2.26 -24.35 -2.40
N SER A 34 3.24 -23.45 -2.55
CA SER A 34 4.61 -23.68 -2.06
C SER A 34 4.92 -23.00 -0.71
N GLY A 35 4.10 -22.03 -0.29
CA GLY A 35 4.37 -21.19 0.88
C GLY A 35 5.49 -20.16 0.65
N GLN A 36 6.04 -20.07 -0.56
CA GLN A 36 7.13 -19.16 -0.86
C GLN A 36 6.63 -17.71 -0.87
N ALA A 37 7.34 -16.83 -0.16
CA ALA A 37 7.03 -15.41 -0.09
C ALA A 37 7.78 -14.61 -1.17
N SER A 38 7.04 -13.79 -1.89
CA SER A 38 7.50 -12.68 -2.73
C SER A 38 7.11 -11.35 -2.08
N THR A 39 7.54 -10.22 -2.63
CA THR A 39 7.11 -8.90 -2.15
C THR A 39 6.35 -8.16 -3.24
N ILE A 40 5.17 -7.63 -2.92
CA ILE A 40 4.41 -6.73 -3.78
C ILE A 40 4.56 -5.29 -3.29
N TYR A 41 4.79 -4.35 -4.20
CA TYR A 41 4.98 -2.93 -3.98
C TYR A 41 3.88 -2.14 -4.69
N LEU A 42 2.92 -1.62 -3.94
CA LEU A 42 1.82 -0.81 -4.45
C LEU A 42 2.19 0.67 -4.33
N TYR A 43 2.60 1.30 -5.44
CA TYR A 43 3.01 2.70 -5.45
C TYR A 43 1.80 3.61 -5.25
N ARG A 44 1.98 4.68 -4.47
CA ARG A 44 0.98 5.72 -4.17
C ARG A 44 1.37 7.01 -4.88
N ASN A 45 0.50 7.54 -5.74
CA ASN A 45 0.74 8.85 -6.34
C ASN A 45 0.32 9.96 -5.37
N GLY A 46 1.26 10.84 -4.99
CA GLY A 46 0.93 12.09 -4.28
C GLY A 46 0.47 11.92 -2.81
N GLY A 47 0.76 10.79 -2.16
CA GLY A 47 0.50 10.59 -0.72
C GLY A 47 -0.97 10.34 -0.33
N ALA A 48 -1.91 10.45 -1.26
CA ALA A 48 -3.33 10.25 -1.02
C ALA A 48 -3.80 8.85 -1.42
N GLY A 49 -3.72 7.89 -0.48
CA GLY A 49 -4.38 6.59 -0.56
C GLY A 49 -3.93 5.66 -1.70
N VAL A 50 -4.52 4.46 -1.71
CA VAL A 50 -4.30 3.38 -2.72
C VAL A 50 -5.34 3.48 -3.84
N SER A 51 -6.02 4.63 -4.00
CA SER A 51 -7.14 4.81 -4.93
C SER A 51 -6.74 5.24 -6.33
N GLY A 52 -7.53 4.83 -7.33
CA GLY A 52 -7.30 5.16 -8.74
C GLY A 52 -6.22 4.29 -9.39
N ARG A 53 -5.86 4.64 -10.63
CA ARG A 53 -4.87 3.91 -11.43
C ARG A 53 -3.45 4.25 -10.97
N GLN A 54 -2.70 3.26 -10.50
CA GLN A 54 -1.37 3.41 -9.92
C GLN A 54 -0.44 2.26 -10.35
N ARG A 55 0.87 2.44 -10.18
CA ARG A 55 1.90 1.44 -10.57
C ARG A 55 2.04 0.35 -9.52
N VAL A 56 2.25 -0.88 -9.95
CA VAL A 56 2.67 -1.99 -9.08
C VAL A 56 3.99 -2.58 -9.55
N GLU A 57 4.74 -3.10 -8.59
CA GLU A 57 5.88 -3.98 -8.83
C GLU A 57 5.77 -5.21 -7.93
N VAL A 58 6.17 -6.38 -8.43
CA VAL A 58 6.29 -7.62 -7.64
C VAL A 58 7.72 -8.14 -7.79
N ALA A 59 8.45 -8.20 -6.68
CA ALA A 59 9.76 -8.81 -6.61
C ALA A 59 9.61 -10.29 -6.21
N GLN A 60 9.93 -11.18 -7.14
CA GLN A 60 9.93 -12.62 -6.91
C GLN A 60 11.32 -13.12 -6.49
N PRO A 61 11.37 -14.27 -5.79
CA PRO A 61 12.62 -14.98 -5.52
C PRO A 61 13.42 -15.25 -6.81
N GLY A 62 14.74 -15.14 -6.73
CA GLY A 62 15.62 -15.29 -7.89
C GLY A 62 15.81 -14.02 -8.72
N GLY A 63 15.29 -12.87 -8.25
CA GLY A 63 15.55 -11.56 -8.88
C GLY A 63 14.61 -11.20 -10.02
N LEU A 64 13.60 -12.04 -10.30
CA LEU A 64 12.57 -11.71 -11.29
C LEU A 64 11.70 -10.57 -10.75
N ARG A 65 11.40 -9.59 -11.60
CA ARG A 65 10.50 -8.48 -11.31
C ARG A 65 9.33 -8.49 -12.28
N LEU A 66 8.13 -8.36 -11.76
CA LEU A 66 6.92 -8.11 -12.53
C LEU A 66 6.52 -6.66 -12.32
N GLU A 67 6.13 -5.97 -13.37
CA GLU A 67 5.68 -4.59 -13.31
C GLU A 67 4.31 -4.43 -13.97
N GLY A 68 3.53 -3.47 -13.50
CA GLY A 68 2.28 -3.15 -14.15
C GLY A 68 1.51 -2.10 -13.39
N GLU A 69 0.20 -2.27 -13.38
CA GLU A 69 -0.72 -1.28 -12.83
C GLU A 69 -1.82 -1.95 -12.01
N TYR A 70 -2.36 -1.18 -11.09
CA TYR A 70 -3.56 -1.52 -10.35
C TYR A 70 -4.53 -0.35 -10.36
N ASN A 71 -5.80 -0.64 -10.16
CA ASN A 71 -6.83 0.37 -10.01
C ASN A 71 -7.71 0.00 -8.84
N VAL A 72 -7.94 0.95 -7.92
CA VAL A 72 -8.92 0.79 -6.84
C VAL A 72 -10.06 1.76 -7.04
N LEU A 73 -11.26 1.20 -7.19
CA LEU A 73 -12.51 1.92 -7.17
C LEU A 73 -12.93 2.10 -5.72
N GLN A 74 -13.02 3.35 -5.27
CA GLN A 74 -13.55 3.65 -3.95
C GLN A 74 -15.08 3.50 -3.99
N THR A 75 -15.60 2.61 -3.15
CA THR A 75 -17.03 2.55 -2.87
C THR A 75 -17.24 3.34 -1.58
N HIS A 76 -17.94 4.47 -1.64
CA HIS A 76 -18.35 5.16 -0.42
C HIS A 76 -19.32 4.25 0.34
N GLY A 77 -18.97 3.91 1.58
CA GLY A 77 -19.83 3.13 2.46
C GLY A 77 -21.13 3.90 2.78
N VAL A 78 -22.18 3.16 3.15
CA VAL A 78 -23.46 3.74 3.55
C VAL A 78 -23.30 4.39 4.93
N VAL A 79 -23.49 5.70 5.00
CA VAL A 79 -23.52 6.41 6.28
C VAL A 79 -24.78 5.99 7.06
N HIS A 80 -24.60 5.21 8.13
CA HIS A 80 -25.66 4.94 9.08
C HIS A 80 -25.71 6.09 10.09
N VAL A 81 -26.74 6.92 9.97
CA VAL A 81 -27.07 7.94 10.97
C VAL A 81 -28.00 7.30 11.99
N GLU A 82 -27.49 6.93 13.16
CA GLU A 82 -28.31 6.45 14.25
C GLU A 82 -28.73 7.65 15.13
N ALA A 83 -30.04 7.95 15.13
CA ALA A 83 -30.60 8.98 15.98
C ALA A 83 -30.70 8.45 17.41
N THR A 84 -29.88 8.96 18.33
CA THR A 84 -30.01 8.61 19.74
C THR A 84 -30.85 9.66 20.45
N SER A 85 -32.06 9.27 20.88
CA SER A 85 -32.85 10.11 21.76
C SER A 85 -32.42 9.87 23.20
N ARG A 86 -31.67 10.82 23.79
CA ARG A 86 -31.55 10.92 25.25
C ARG A 86 -32.50 12.02 25.72
N TRP A 87 -33.13 11.81 26.88
CA TRP A 87 -34.29 12.53 27.45
C TRP A 87 -34.29 14.08 27.45
N TRP A 88 -33.25 14.75 26.93
CA TRP A 88 -33.05 16.20 27.02
C TRP A 88 -32.35 16.79 25.78
N GLY A 89 -32.21 16.06 24.67
CA GLY A 89 -31.60 16.56 23.44
C GLY A 89 -31.44 15.49 22.36
N PHE A 90 -31.69 15.86 21.10
CA PHE A 90 -31.41 15.01 19.95
C PHE A 90 -29.90 15.04 19.65
N GLY A 91 -29.25 13.88 19.69
CA GLY A 91 -27.88 13.71 19.22
C GLY A 91 -27.85 12.78 18.01
N PHE A 92 -27.20 13.20 16.94
CA PHE A 92 -26.83 12.32 15.83
C PHE A 92 -25.47 11.70 16.17
N GLN A 93 -25.41 10.36 16.26
CA GLN A 93 -24.14 9.67 16.36
C GLN A 93 -23.79 9.12 14.98
N ASP A 94 -22.74 9.68 14.38
CA ASP A 94 -22.22 9.20 13.11
C ASP A 94 -21.43 7.91 13.37
N THR A 95 -22.05 6.76 13.10
CA THR A 95 -21.32 5.49 13.02
C THR A 95 -20.79 5.38 11.61
N SER A 96 -19.55 5.82 11.40
CA SER A 96 -18.90 5.72 10.10
C SER A 96 -18.76 4.24 9.69
N SER A 97 -19.34 3.88 8.55
CA SER A 97 -19.08 2.61 7.88
C SER A 97 -17.66 2.62 7.31
N SER A 98 -16.92 1.52 7.42
CA SER A 98 -15.62 1.39 6.76
C SER A 98 -15.75 1.57 5.25
N VAL A 99 -14.93 2.46 4.66
CA VAL A 99 -14.90 2.67 3.21
C VAL A 99 -14.17 1.48 2.61
N LEU A 100 -14.92 0.61 1.92
CA LEU A 100 -14.38 -0.55 1.21
C LEU A 100 -14.15 -0.17 -0.27
N GLY A 101 -12.89 -0.18 -0.69
CA GLY A 101 -12.51 -0.09 -2.10
C GLY A 101 -12.35 -1.47 -2.71
N GLN A 102 -12.80 -1.67 -3.95
CA GLN A 102 -12.47 -2.86 -4.73
C GLN A 102 -11.35 -2.53 -5.70
N GLY A 103 -10.33 -3.37 -5.70
CA GLY A 103 -9.11 -3.22 -6.48
C GLY A 103 -8.90 -4.38 -7.42
N SER A 104 -8.39 -4.07 -8.60
CA SER A 104 -7.82 -5.07 -9.52
C SER A 104 -6.40 -4.65 -9.89
N LEU A 105 -5.55 -5.64 -10.13
CA LEU A 105 -4.14 -5.46 -10.42
C LEU A 105 -3.71 -6.43 -11.52
N VAL A 106 -2.85 -5.95 -12.41
CA VAL A 106 -2.14 -6.79 -13.37
C VAL A 106 -0.66 -6.41 -13.38
N ALA A 107 0.23 -7.37 -13.16
CA ALA A 107 1.67 -7.23 -13.27
C ALA A 107 2.24 -8.27 -14.24
N ARG A 108 3.24 -7.90 -15.04
CA ARG A 108 3.82 -8.74 -16.09
C ARG A 108 5.34 -8.68 -16.04
N GLY A 109 6.00 -9.79 -16.36
CA GLY A 109 7.45 -9.84 -16.48
C GLY A 109 7.92 -11.20 -17.00
N ALA A 110 8.96 -11.18 -17.84
CA ALA A 110 9.44 -12.35 -18.58
C ALA A 110 8.29 -13.13 -19.26
N ASN A 111 7.83 -14.22 -18.64
CA ASN A 111 6.75 -15.09 -19.13
C ASN A 111 5.61 -15.27 -18.12
N VAL A 112 5.58 -14.44 -17.08
CA VAL A 112 4.60 -14.50 -15.99
C VAL A 112 3.68 -13.28 -16.08
N VAL A 113 2.38 -13.53 -16.04
CA VAL A 113 1.33 -12.51 -15.93
C VAL A 113 0.57 -12.80 -14.65
N LEU A 114 0.71 -11.93 -13.66
CA LEU A 114 0.00 -12.00 -12.39
C LEU A 114 -1.21 -11.09 -12.45
N SER A 115 -2.39 -11.63 -12.16
CA SER A 115 -3.64 -10.87 -12.02
C SER A 115 -4.16 -11.05 -10.61
N CYS A 116 -4.61 -9.97 -9.96
CA CYS A 116 -5.17 -10.03 -8.62
C CYS A 116 -6.44 -9.20 -8.49
N ASP A 117 -7.33 -9.71 -7.64
CA ASP A 117 -8.47 -8.97 -7.10
C ASP A 117 -8.25 -8.77 -5.61
N PHE A 118 -8.55 -7.58 -5.11
CA PHE A 118 -8.33 -7.23 -3.71
C PHE A 118 -9.35 -6.22 -3.20
N THR A 119 -9.51 -6.20 -1.88
CA THR A 119 -10.34 -5.20 -1.20
C THR A 119 -9.46 -4.36 -0.31
N VAL A 120 -9.68 -3.04 -0.31
CA VAL A 120 -8.98 -2.07 0.54
C VAL A 120 -9.96 -1.52 1.56
N GLU A 121 -9.63 -1.65 2.84
CA GLU A 121 -10.40 -1.09 3.94
C GLU A 121 -9.75 0.22 4.42
N ASN A 122 -10.51 1.30 4.38
CA ASN A 122 -10.13 2.64 4.85
C ASN A 122 -8.80 3.16 4.25
N GLY A 123 -8.43 2.69 3.05
CA GLY A 123 -7.18 3.07 2.37
C GLY A 123 -5.90 2.62 3.09
N ARG A 124 -6.01 1.81 4.13
CA ARG A 124 -4.88 1.44 5.01
C ARG A 124 -4.62 -0.05 5.08
N HIS A 125 -5.68 -0.85 5.01
CA HIS A 125 -5.57 -2.31 5.01
C HIS A 125 -6.03 -2.85 3.68
N ALA A 126 -5.41 -3.91 3.19
CA ALA A 126 -5.94 -4.63 2.04
C ALA A 126 -5.72 -6.12 2.15
N ASN A 127 -6.62 -6.88 1.53
CA ASN A 127 -6.49 -8.31 1.36
C ASN A 127 -6.80 -8.65 -0.09
N GLY A 128 -5.92 -9.42 -0.73
CA GLY A 128 -6.06 -9.77 -2.13
C GLY A 128 -5.67 -11.19 -2.44
N THR A 129 -6.27 -11.72 -3.50
CA THR A 129 -5.94 -13.01 -4.09
C THR A 129 -5.49 -12.83 -5.52
N CYS A 130 -4.48 -13.58 -5.91
CA CYS A 130 -3.89 -13.50 -7.23
C CYS A 130 -3.83 -14.86 -7.90
N SER A 131 -3.77 -14.85 -9.22
CA SER A 131 -3.41 -15.98 -10.05
C SER A 131 -2.43 -15.57 -11.14
N ASP A 132 -1.51 -16.45 -11.49
CA ASP A 132 -0.68 -16.27 -12.68
C ASP A 132 -1.24 -17.01 -13.92
N ASN A 133 -0.63 -16.78 -15.07
CA ASN A 133 -0.93 -17.47 -16.34
C ASN A 133 -0.51 -18.95 -16.35
N GLN A 134 0.04 -19.48 -15.25
CA GLN A 134 0.40 -20.89 -15.07
C GLN A 134 -0.53 -21.60 -14.09
N GLY A 135 -1.53 -20.90 -13.54
CA GLY A 135 -2.51 -21.44 -12.61
C GLY A 135 -2.07 -21.46 -11.14
N ARG A 136 -0.92 -20.87 -10.79
CA ARG A 136 -0.50 -20.70 -9.39
C ARG A 136 -1.36 -19.64 -8.72
N ARG A 137 -1.62 -19.82 -7.43
CA ARG A 137 -2.46 -18.92 -6.64
C ARG A 137 -1.64 -18.27 -5.54
N TYR A 138 -1.88 -16.98 -5.32
CA TYR A 138 -1.19 -16.20 -4.30
C TYR A 138 -2.16 -15.42 -3.44
N LYS A 139 -1.72 -15.04 -2.25
CA LYS A 139 -2.43 -14.12 -1.36
C LYS A 139 -1.48 -13.03 -0.88
N PHE A 140 -1.99 -11.82 -0.75
CA PHE A 140 -1.27 -10.74 -0.06
C PHE A 140 -2.18 -10.02 0.92
N SER A 141 -1.57 -9.40 1.92
CA SER A 141 -2.25 -8.57 2.91
C SER A 141 -1.31 -7.51 3.51
N PHE A 142 -1.84 -6.32 3.77
CA PHE A 142 -1.17 -5.25 4.52
C PHE A 142 -2.18 -4.45 5.36
#